data_AF-A0A9D8DP24-F1
#
_entry.id   AF-A0A9D8DP24-F1
#
_cell.length_a   1.000
_cell.length_b   1.000
_cell.length_c   1.000
_cell.angle_alpha   90.00
_cell.angle_beta   90.00
_cell.angle_gamma   90.00
#
_symmetry.space_group_name_H-M   'P 1'
#
loop_
_entity.id
_entity.type
_entity.pdbx_description
1 polymer ?
#
loop_
_entity_poly.entity_id
_entity_poly.type
_entity_poly.pdbx_seq_one_letter_code
_entity_poly.pdbx_strand_id
1 'polypeptide(L)'
;MTDEILPSNHPSVFGRERELRALTDEVRRLIALTVTNTADGPETVRLTEELARLNDQLAAQVPEPVPPRLGKDRPDHGAYDGMPYDVVTGRYNPLAIPVVITREPPKAIGTVTFDTPYEGPPGCVHGAILAGVFDMVLTEANLLDDAAGPTKELKIQFRKPTRLHIETRFEAWIVGRQGRLTTAAGRALQGDLVTLEATGVFVKLEREQVAKLMERGFGGSAS
;
A
#
# COMPACT_ATOMS: atom_id res chain seq x y z
N MET A 1 -13.44 10.54 4.95
CA MET A 1 -12.40 11.53 4.65
C MET A 1 -12.50 11.83 3.16
N THR A 2 -12.49 13.10 2.79
CA THR A 2 -12.73 13.56 1.41
C THR A 2 -11.76 12.88 0.45
N ASP A 3 -12.26 12.54 -0.74
CA ASP A 3 -11.50 12.07 -1.90
C ASP A 3 -10.62 13.21 -2.48
N GLU A 4 -10.12 14.06 -1.59
CA GLU A 4 -9.36 15.26 -1.89
C GLU A 4 -7.95 14.82 -2.21
N ILE A 5 -7.65 14.90 -3.50
CA ILE A 5 -6.34 14.61 -4.04
C ILE A 5 -5.46 15.83 -3.74
N LEU A 6 -4.64 15.70 -2.70
CA LEU A 6 -3.65 16.70 -2.33
C LEU A 6 -2.53 16.76 -3.39
N PRO A 7 -1.92 17.94 -3.62
CA PRO A 7 -0.77 18.07 -4.51
C PRO A 7 0.37 17.14 -4.07
N SER A 8 0.86 16.34 -5.01
CA SER A 8 1.97 15.42 -4.75
C SER A 8 3.30 16.14 -4.93
N ASN A 9 4.27 15.92 -4.04
CA ASN A 9 5.63 16.43 -4.21
C ASN A 9 6.49 15.57 -5.16
N HIS A 10 5.95 14.45 -5.65
CA HIS A 10 6.64 13.54 -6.56
C HIS A 10 6.64 14.10 -8.00
N PRO A 11 7.80 14.26 -8.66
CA PRO A 11 7.90 14.93 -9.96
C PRO A 11 7.10 14.24 -11.07
N SER A 12 6.99 12.90 -11.03
CA SER A 12 6.18 12.15 -12.00
C SER A 12 4.67 12.20 -11.75
N VAL A 13 4.24 12.79 -10.64
CA VAL A 13 2.83 12.84 -10.22
C VAL A 13 2.30 14.27 -10.19
N PHE A 14 3.13 15.22 -9.76
CA PHE A 14 2.78 16.62 -9.60
C PHE A 14 2.09 17.20 -10.85
N GLY A 15 0.89 17.77 -10.66
CA GLY A 15 0.09 18.38 -11.72
C GLY A 15 -0.66 17.40 -12.62
N ARG A 16 -0.61 16.10 -12.31
CA ARG A 16 -1.33 15.01 -13.01
C ARG A 16 -2.00 14.04 -12.03
N GLU A 17 -2.20 14.45 -10.79
CA GLU A 17 -2.65 13.57 -9.72
C GLU A 17 -4.01 12.91 -10.07
N ARG A 18 -4.96 13.70 -10.57
CA ARG A 18 -6.31 13.20 -10.92
C ARG A 18 -6.24 12.22 -12.10
N GLU A 19 -5.48 12.58 -13.13
CA GLU A 19 -5.33 11.81 -14.35
C GLU A 19 -4.60 10.49 -14.08
N LEU A 20 -3.52 10.52 -13.29
CA LEU A 20 -2.79 9.31 -12.91
C LEU A 20 -3.61 8.42 -11.99
N ARG A 21 -4.41 9.00 -11.07
CA ARG A 21 -5.32 8.22 -10.25
C ARG A 21 -6.37 7.51 -11.11
N ALA A 22 -6.99 8.22 -12.05
CA ALA A 22 -7.96 7.62 -12.97
C ALA A 22 -7.34 6.50 -13.83
N LEU A 23 -6.14 6.72 -14.38
CA LEU A 23 -5.40 5.67 -15.10
C LEU A 23 -5.12 4.46 -14.20
N THR A 24 -4.67 4.69 -12.97
CA THR A 24 -4.38 3.63 -12.00
C THR A 24 -5.64 2.82 -11.67
N ASP A 25 -6.79 3.49 -11.50
CA ASP A 25 -8.06 2.84 -11.21
C ASP A 25 -8.55 1.97 -12.39
N GLU A 26 -8.36 2.39 -13.65
CA GLU A 26 -8.67 1.54 -14.80
C GLU A 26 -7.72 0.34 -14.91
N VAL A 27 -6.44 0.52 -14.58
CA VAL A 27 -5.49 -0.62 -14.53
C VAL A 27 -5.84 -1.59 -13.40
N ARG A 28 -6.32 -1.12 -12.24
CA ARG A 28 -6.86 -1.99 -11.18
C ARG A 28 -8.04 -2.81 -11.69
N ARG A 29 -8.95 -2.16 -12.45
CA ARG A 29 -10.07 -2.84 -13.10
C ARG A 29 -9.60 -3.88 -14.11
N LEU A 30 -8.59 -3.57 -14.92
CA LEU A 30 -7.96 -4.50 -15.86
C LEU A 30 -7.37 -5.73 -15.15
N ILE A 31 -6.65 -5.53 -14.03
CA ILE A 31 -6.10 -6.63 -13.21
C ILE A 31 -7.22 -7.56 -12.72
N ALA A 32 -8.31 -6.99 -12.20
CA ALA A 32 -9.47 -7.76 -11.76
C ALA A 32 -10.12 -8.56 -12.90
N LEU A 33 -10.30 -7.93 -14.07
CA LEU A 33 -10.89 -8.59 -15.23
C LEU A 33 -9.98 -9.66 -15.84
N THR A 34 -8.65 -9.49 -15.77
CA THR A 34 -7.69 -10.45 -16.33
C THR A 34 -7.83 -11.84 -15.71
N VAL A 35 -8.19 -11.92 -14.43
CA VAL A 35 -8.31 -13.20 -13.71
C VAL A 35 -9.75 -13.71 -13.59
N THR A 36 -10.76 -12.92 -13.97
CA THR A 36 -12.18 -13.27 -13.80
C THR A 36 -12.95 -13.41 -15.12
N ASN A 37 -12.46 -12.83 -16.21
CA ASN A 37 -13.12 -12.92 -17.51
C ASN A 37 -13.12 -14.36 -18.06
N THR A 38 -14.06 -14.63 -18.97
CA THR A 38 -14.25 -15.94 -19.62
C THR A 38 -14.32 -15.79 -21.14
N ALA A 39 -13.64 -14.80 -21.71
CA ALA A 39 -13.59 -14.59 -23.14
C ALA A 39 -13.06 -15.84 -23.86
N ASP A 40 -13.56 -16.11 -25.07
CA ASP A 40 -13.05 -17.21 -25.87
C ASP A 40 -11.65 -16.89 -26.43
N GLY A 41 -11.03 -17.88 -27.07
CA GLY A 41 -9.68 -17.73 -27.63
C GLY A 41 -9.57 -16.54 -28.60
N PRO A 42 -10.43 -16.44 -29.64
CA PRO A 42 -10.40 -15.31 -30.57
C PRO A 42 -10.52 -13.93 -29.90
N GLU A 43 -11.46 -13.74 -28.98
CA GLU A 43 -11.63 -12.47 -28.29
C GLU A 43 -10.46 -12.15 -27.35
N THR A 44 -9.89 -13.18 -26.69
CA THR A 44 -8.68 -13.04 -25.87
C THR A 44 -7.49 -12.54 -26.68
N VAL A 45 -7.29 -13.05 -27.90
CA VAL A 45 -6.24 -12.57 -28.81
C VAL A 45 -6.47 -11.11 -29.20
N ARG A 46 -7.70 -10.77 -29.60
CA ARG A 46 -8.08 -9.40 -29.98
C ARG A 46 -7.79 -8.39 -28.86
N LEU A 47 -8.23 -8.70 -27.63
CA LEU A 47 -8.01 -7.86 -26.45
C LEU A 47 -6.51 -7.75 -26.09
N THR A 48 -5.76 -8.84 -26.23
CA THR A 48 -4.30 -8.85 -25.99
C THR A 48 -3.57 -7.91 -26.94
N GLU A 49 -3.92 -7.92 -28.23
CA GLU A 49 -3.34 -7.00 -29.22
C GLU A 49 -3.70 -5.53 -28.95
N GLU A 50 -4.91 -5.27 -28.46
CA GLU A 50 -5.34 -3.94 -28.06
C GLU A 50 -4.54 -3.42 -26.86
N LEU A 51 -4.35 -4.26 -25.84
CA LEU A 51 -3.50 -3.96 -24.69
C LEU A 51 -2.04 -3.75 -25.09
N ALA A 52 -1.51 -4.54 -26.02
CA ALA A 52 -0.14 -4.38 -26.51
C ALA A 52 0.09 -3.00 -27.14
N ARG A 53 -0.84 -2.53 -28.00
CA ARG A 53 -0.77 -1.18 -28.58
C ARG A 53 -0.85 -0.08 -27.54
N LEU A 54 -1.70 -0.24 -26.52
CA LEU A 54 -1.77 0.72 -25.41
C LEU A 54 -0.48 0.73 -24.59
N ASN A 55 0.11 -0.45 -24.34
CA ASN A 55 1.38 -0.57 -23.63
C ASN A 55 2.53 0.10 -24.39
N ASP A 56 2.57 -0.01 -25.72
CA ASP A 56 3.56 0.70 -26.55
C ASP A 56 3.41 2.24 -26.43
N GLN A 57 2.17 2.74 -26.39
CA GLN A 57 1.90 4.16 -26.18
C GLN A 57 2.36 4.64 -24.79
N LEU A 58 2.11 3.84 -23.74
CA LEU A 58 2.58 4.14 -22.38
C LEU A 58 4.11 4.07 -22.29
N ALA A 59 4.73 3.06 -22.92
CA ALA A 59 6.18 2.87 -22.95
C ALA A 59 6.88 4.08 -23.57
N ALA A 60 6.31 4.68 -24.62
CA ALA A 60 6.83 5.89 -25.24
C ALA A 60 6.81 7.13 -24.31
N GLN A 61 6.08 7.09 -23.20
CA GLN A 61 6.04 8.16 -22.19
C GLN A 61 7.02 7.92 -21.03
N VAL A 62 7.71 6.78 -20.98
CA VAL A 62 8.68 6.47 -19.93
C VAL A 62 10.00 7.20 -20.24
N PRO A 63 10.43 8.16 -19.41
CA PRO A 63 11.67 8.89 -19.66
C PRO A 63 12.88 8.05 -19.28
N GLU A 64 14.03 8.38 -19.88
CA GLU A 64 15.34 7.82 -19.52
C GLU A 64 16.21 8.95 -18.91
N PRO A 65 16.68 8.83 -17.66
CA PRO A 65 16.45 7.72 -16.74
C PRO A 65 15.05 7.72 -16.13
N VAL A 66 14.59 6.53 -15.71
CA VAL A 66 13.33 6.38 -14.96
C VAL A 66 13.40 7.17 -13.65
N PRO A 67 12.38 7.98 -13.29
CA PRO A 67 12.39 8.75 -12.05
C PRO A 67 12.40 7.84 -10.83
N PRO A 68 12.95 8.28 -9.69
CA PRO A 68 12.88 7.51 -8.45
C PRO A 68 11.41 7.28 -8.05
N ARG A 69 11.14 6.20 -7.31
CA ARG A 69 9.77 5.86 -6.86
C ARG A 69 9.31 6.65 -5.64
N LEU A 70 10.25 7.23 -4.90
CA LEU A 70 9.99 8.04 -3.71
C LEU A 70 10.15 9.52 -4.08
N GLY A 71 9.38 10.39 -3.43
CA GLY A 71 9.61 11.84 -3.52
C GLY A 71 10.85 12.24 -2.73
N LYS A 72 11.57 13.29 -3.14
CA LYS A 72 12.79 13.76 -2.45
C LYS A 72 12.54 14.15 -0.99
N ASP A 73 11.34 14.63 -0.69
CA ASP A 73 10.91 15.01 0.64
C ASP A 73 9.81 14.08 1.16
N ARG A 74 9.82 13.77 2.46
CA ARG A 74 8.70 13.08 3.11
C ARG A 74 7.63 14.12 3.47
N PRO A 75 6.45 14.13 2.84
CA PRO A 75 5.40 15.06 3.22
C PRO A 75 4.87 14.74 4.62
N ASP A 76 4.36 15.78 5.29
CA ASP A 76 3.82 15.72 6.66
C ASP A 76 2.44 15.00 6.73
N HIS A 77 1.84 14.71 5.57
CA HIS A 77 0.43 14.31 5.43
C HIS A 77 0.15 12.79 5.48
N GLY A 78 1.14 11.94 5.78
CA GLY A 78 0.96 10.49 5.99
C GLY A 78 1.62 9.58 4.94
N ALA A 79 1.51 8.24 5.07
CA ALA A 79 2.19 7.29 4.17
C ALA A 79 1.80 7.44 2.69
N TYR A 80 0.54 7.80 2.42
CA TYR A 80 -0.01 7.92 1.07
C TYR A 80 0.74 8.92 0.18
N ASP A 81 1.19 10.03 0.77
CA ASP A 81 1.77 11.13 -0.01
C ASP A 81 3.31 10.99 -0.14
N GLY A 82 3.95 10.30 0.81
CA GLY A 82 5.41 10.10 0.79
C GLY A 82 5.87 8.91 -0.06
N MET A 83 4.98 7.96 -0.32
CA MET A 83 5.28 6.76 -1.11
C MET A 83 4.20 6.53 -2.18
N PRO A 84 4.11 7.41 -3.20
CA PRO A 84 3.02 7.41 -4.17
C PRO A 84 2.84 6.10 -4.94
N TYR A 85 3.92 5.30 -5.05
CA TYR A 85 3.95 4.01 -5.74
C TYR A 85 4.18 2.81 -4.80
N ASP A 86 4.03 2.97 -3.48
CA ASP A 86 4.09 1.84 -2.54
C ASP A 86 3.11 0.72 -2.91
N VAL A 87 3.48 -0.53 -2.62
CA VAL A 87 2.69 -1.71 -2.99
C VAL A 87 1.55 -2.02 -2.00
N VAL A 88 1.47 -1.31 -0.87
CA VAL A 88 0.35 -1.42 0.07
C VAL A 88 -0.55 -0.21 0.00
N THR A 89 0.02 1.01 -0.07
CA THR A 89 -0.73 2.27 0.04
C THR A 89 -0.53 3.23 -1.12
N GLY A 90 0.32 2.90 -2.10
CA GLY A 90 0.62 3.80 -3.21
C GLY A 90 -0.61 4.12 -4.06
N ARG A 91 -1.11 5.35 -3.97
CA ARG A 91 -2.33 5.78 -4.68
C ARG A 91 -2.22 5.59 -6.19
N TYR A 92 -1.01 5.71 -6.73
CA TYR A 92 -0.68 5.63 -8.15
C TYR A 92 -0.01 4.31 -8.57
N ASN A 93 -0.03 3.30 -7.68
CA ASN A 93 0.38 1.95 -8.00
C ASN A 93 -0.85 1.04 -8.12
N PRO A 94 -1.12 0.43 -9.28
CA PRO A 94 -2.27 -0.46 -9.46
C PRO A 94 -2.13 -1.78 -8.69
N LEU A 95 -0.92 -2.15 -8.23
CA LEU A 95 -0.70 -3.28 -7.32
C LEU A 95 -1.01 -2.94 -5.87
N ALA A 96 -1.15 -1.65 -5.53
CA ALA A 96 -1.43 -1.24 -4.16
C ALA A 96 -2.73 -1.89 -3.66
N ILE A 97 -2.68 -2.35 -2.41
CA ILE A 97 -3.87 -2.87 -1.73
C ILE A 97 -4.82 -1.67 -1.52
N PRO A 98 -6.12 -1.77 -1.82
CA PRO A 98 -7.05 -0.65 -1.74
C PRO A 98 -7.47 -0.35 -0.30
N VAL A 99 -6.53 -0.45 0.64
CA VAL A 99 -6.75 -0.10 2.04
C VAL A 99 -6.71 1.40 2.21
N VAL A 100 -7.74 1.93 2.87
CA VAL A 100 -7.82 3.31 3.34
C VAL A 100 -7.48 3.33 4.82
N ILE A 101 -6.40 4.00 5.18
CA ILE A 101 -5.91 4.11 6.55
C ILE A 101 -6.16 5.53 7.04
N THR A 102 -6.78 5.62 8.21
CA THR A 102 -7.01 6.87 8.93
C THR A 102 -6.38 6.78 10.32
N ARG A 103 -5.94 7.92 10.83
CA ARG A 103 -5.40 8.03 12.19
C ARG A 103 -6.51 8.52 13.11
N GLU A 104 -6.97 7.66 14.01
CA GLU A 104 -8.00 7.93 15.01
C GLU A 104 -7.40 7.71 16.41
N PRO A 105 -6.62 8.68 16.96
CA PRO A 105 -5.92 8.51 18.23
C PRO A 105 -6.82 7.90 19.32
N PRO A 106 -6.38 6.82 20.01
CA PRO A 106 -5.02 6.28 20.04
C PRO A 106 -4.73 5.17 19.00
N LYS A 107 -5.56 5.03 17.96
CA LYS A 107 -5.48 3.95 16.97
C LYS A 107 -5.20 4.45 15.56
N ALA A 108 -4.63 3.58 14.73
CA ALA A 108 -4.79 3.68 13.27
C ALA A 108 -5.85 2.68 12.81
N ILE A 109 -6.74 3.11 11.93
CA ILE A 109 -7.85 2.32 11.39
C ILE A 109 -7.67 2.14 9.90
N GLY A 110 -7.51 0.89 9.46
CA GLY A 110 -7.51 0.50 8.05
C GLY A 110 -8.87 -0.08 7.65
N THR A 111 -9.39 0.30 6.49
CA THR A 111 -10.65 -0.25 5.95
C THR A 111 -10.43 -0.66 4.50
N VAL A 112 -10.93 -1.85 4.14
CA VAL A 112 -10.76 -2.42 2.79
C VAL A 112 -11.80 -3.49 2.52
N THR A 113 -12.31 -3.54 1.29
CA THR A 113 -13.02 -4.71 0.76
C THR A 113 -12.15 -5.37 -0.29
N PHE A 114 -11.71 -6.60 -0.04
CA PHE A 114 -10.82 -7.33 -0.96
C PHE A 114 -11.63 -8.02 -2.04
N ASP A 115 -11.22 -7.84 -3.29
CA ASP A 115 -11.78 -8.51 -4.46
C ASP A 115 -10.95 -9.72 -4.90
N THR A 116 -11.41 -10.47 -5.91
CA THR A 116 -10.83 -11.73 -6.39
C THR A 116 -9.31 -11.70 -6.65
N PRO A 117 -8.68 -10.61 -7.15
CA PRO A 117 -7.22 -10.59 -7.34
C PRO A 117 -6.40 -10.79 -6.06
N TYR A 118 -6.99 -10.60 -4.89
CA TYR A 118 -6.34 -10.77 -3.59
C TYR A 118 -6.61 -12.15 -2.97
N GLU A 119 -7.27 -13.04 -3.71
CA GLU A 119 -7.58 -14.41 -3.27
C GLU A 119 -6.32 -15.24 -3.04
N GLY A 120 -6.34 -16.07 -1.99
CA GLY A 120 -5.35 -17.12 -1.79
C GLY A 120 -6.03 -18.47 -1.72
N PRO A 121 -6.50 -18.91 -0.55
CA PRO A 121 -7.42 -20.03 -0.45
C PRO A 121 -8.79 -19.67 -1.05
N PRO A 122 -9.59 -20.65 -1.51
CA PRO A 122 -10.92 -20.41 -2.05
C PRO A 122 -11.81 -19.51 -1.16
N GLY A 123 -12.28 -18.40 -1.72
CA GLY A 123 -13.12 -17.38 -1.09
C GLY A 123 -12.44 -16.60 0.03
N CYS A 124 -11.11 -16.66 0.17
CA CYS A 124 -10.37 -16.06 1.28
C CYS A 124 -9.21 -15.19 0.79
N VAL A 125 -8.97 -14.10 1.50
CA VAL A 125 -7.83 -13.21 1.23
C VAL A 125 -6.51 -13.96 1.48
N HIS A 126 -5.55 -13.81 0.57
CA HIS A 126 -4.22 -14.40 0.73
C HIS A 126 -3.49 -13.80 1.94
N GLY A 127 -2.83 -14.66 2.74
CA GLY A 127 -2.15 -14.23 3.97
C GLY A 127 -1.06 -13.17 3.76
N ALA A 128 -0.39 -13.17 2.61
CA ALA A 128 0.59 -12.15 2.23
C ALA A 128 -0.04 -10.74 2.08
N ILE A 129 -1.26 -10.65 1.56
CA ILE A 129 -1.99 -9.37 1.44
C ILE A 129 -2.32 -8.84 2.83
N LEU A 130 -2.85 -9.71 3.70
CA LEU A 130 -3.17 -9.37 5.09
C LEU A 130 -1.93 -8.94 5.87
N ALA A 131 -0.79 -9.58 5.63
CA ALA A 131 0.48 -9.20 6.24
C ALA A 131 0.95 -7.81 5.80
N GLY A 132 0.86 -7.50 4.50
CA GLY A 132 1.17 -6.17 3.98
C GLY A 132 0.29 -5.07 4.59
N VAL A 133 -1.02 -5.32 4.74
CA VAL A 133 -1.91 -4.37 5.41
C VAL A 133 -1.54 -4.17 6.88
N PHE A 134 -1.24 -5.24 7.62
CA PHE A 134 -0.81 -5.09 9.01
C PHE A 134 0.50 -4.31 9.16
N ASP A 135 1.49 -4.59 8.31
CA ASP A 135 2.76 -3.86 8.31
C ASP A 135 2.53 -2.34 8.23
N MET A 136 1.62 -1.91 7.35
CA MET A 136 1.32 -0.50 7.15
C MET A 136 0.43 0.09 8.25
N VAL A 137 -0.65 -0.59 8.67
CA VAL A 137 -1.56 -0.05 9.69
C VAL A 137 -0.87 0.04 11.05
N LEU A 138 0.02 -0.90 11.39
CA LEU A 138 0.87 -0.81 12.58
C LEU A 138 1.89 0.33 12.47
N THR A 139 2.48 0.56 11.28
CA THR A 139 3.36 1.70 11.03
C THR A 139 2.63 3.04 11.21
N GLU A 140 1.40 3.15 10.72
CA GLU A 140 0.56 4.34 10.88
C GLU A 140 0.17 4.60 12.35
N ALA A 141 -0.08 3.55 13.14
CA ALA A 141 -0.27 3.69 14.58
C ALA A 141 1.00 4.22 15.28
N ASN A 142 2.19 3.82 14.82
CA ASN A 142 3.45 4.32 15.38
C ASN A 142 3.73 5.79 15.00
N LEU A 143 3.24 6.26 13.84
CA LEU A 143 3.39 7.65 13.41
C LEU A 143 2.61 8.63 14.28
N LEU A 144 1.51 8.21 14.90
CA LEU A 144 0.74 9.02 15.85
C LEU A 144 1.58 9.57 17.01
N ASP A 145 2.64 8.85 17.38
CA ASP A 145 3.48 9.17 18.52
C ASP A 145 4.98 9.31 18.16
N ASP A 146 5.28 9.72 16.92
CA ASP A 146 6.65 9.92 16.39
C ASP A 146 7.59 8.72 16.64
N ALA A 147 7.09 7.50 16.44
CA ALA A 147 7.84 6.28 16.76
C ALA A 147 7.88 5.26 15.62
N ALA A 148 7.59 5.72 14.41
CA ALA A 148 7.69 4.90 13.21
C ALA A 148 9.15 4.67 12.80
N GLY A 149 9.36 3.54 12.13
CA GLY A 149 10.65 3.12 11.61
C GLY A 149 10.50 1.77 10.91
N PRO A 150 11.59 1.18 10.38
CA PRO A 150 11.53 -0.10 9.72
C PRO A 150 11.01 -1.20 10.65
N THR A 151 10.20 -2.08 10.08
CA THR A 151 9.70 -3.29 10.72
C THR A 151 10.88 -4.23 11.02
N LYS A 152 11.01 -4.61 12.29
CA LYS A 152 11.98 -5.60 12.76
C LYS A 152 11.38 -6.99 12.80
N GLU A 153 10.13 -7.08 13.25
CA GLU A 153 9.38 -8.33 13.38
C GLU A 153 7.90 -8.05 13.12
N LEU A 154 7.23 -8.97 12.43
CA LEU A 154 5.79 -8.99 12.28
C LEU A 154 5.29 -10.41 12.55
N LYS A 155 4.44 -10.56 13.57
CA LYS A 155 3.81 -11.82 13.96
C LYS A 155 2.30 -11.72 13.78
N ILE A 156 1.73 -12.65 13.03
CA ILE A 156 0.30 -12.69 12.75
C ILE A 156 -0.28 -14.04 13.19
N GLN A 157 -1.41 -13.98 13.89
CA GLN A 157 -2.19 -15.14 14.32
C GLN A 157 -3.50 -15.15 13.51
N PHE A 158 -3.65 -16.16 12.65
CA PHE A 158 -4.86 -16.37 11.85
C PHE A 158 -5.89 -17.11 12.71
N ARG A 159 -6.92 -16.40 13.18
CA ARG A 159 -7.97 -16.95 14.07
C ARG A 159 -9.12 -17.57 13.28
N LYS A 160 -9.55 -16.89 12.22
CA LYS A 160 -10.61 -17.30 11.29
C LYS A 160 -10.27 -16.88 9.86
N PRO A 161 -10.84 -17.52 8.83
CA PRO A 161 -10.67 -17.07 7.45
C PRO A 161 -11.16 -15.62 7.30
N THR A 162 -10.37 -14.79 6.61
CA THR A 162 -10.82 -13.47 6.16
C THR A 162 -11.39 -13.63 4.76
N ARG A 163 -12.69 -13.38 4.60
CA ARG A 163 -13.42 -13.63 3.37
C ARG A 163 -13.25 -12.49 2.37
N LEU A 164 -13.25 -12.82 1.08
CA LEU A 164 -13.37 -11.82 0.01
C LEU A 164 -14.75 -11.16 0.05
N HIS A 165 -14.84 -9.96 -0.55
CA HIS A 165 -16.06 -9.18 -0.74
C HIS A 165 -16.80 -8.80 0.56
N ILE A 166 -16.17 -8.98 1.72
CA ILE A 166 -16.64 -8.50 3.02
C ILE A 166 -15.66 -7.43 3.50
N GLU A 167 -16.19 -6.28 3.89
CA GLU A 167 -15.39 -5.20 4.45
C GLU A 167 -14.60 -5.71 5.66
N THR A 168 -13.29 -5.48 5.62
CA THR A 168 -12.36 -5.84 6.67
C THR A 168 -11.83 -4.56 7.31
N ARG A 169 -12.05 -4.44 8.62
CA ARG A 169 -11.56 -3.33 9.43
C ARG A 169 -10.35 -3.76 10.24
N PHE A 170 -9.22 -3.10 10.00
CA PHE A 170 -7.99 -3.25 10.75
C PHE A 170 -7.93 -2.17 11.83
N GLU A 171 -7.55 -2.57 13.04
CA GLU A 171 -7.21 -1.66 14.13
C GLU A 171 -5.75 -1.90 14.53
N ALA A 172 -4.99 -0.84 14.77
CA ALA A 172 -3.66 -0.91 15.37
C ALA A 172 -3.47 0.13 16.45
N TRP A 173 -2.65 -0.19 17.45
CA TRP A 173 -2.26 0.71 18.54
C TRP A 173 -0.88 0.33 19.09
N ILE A 174 -0.20 1.28 19.72
CA ILE A 174 1.07 1.03 20.42
C ILE A 174 0.80 0.30 21.73
N VAL A 175 1.58 -0.75 22.03
CA VAL A 175 1.50 -1.48 23.31
C VAL A 175 2.65 -1.13 24.25
N GLY A 176 3.79 -0.66 23.72
CA GLY A 176 4.90 -0.26 24.56
C GLY A 176 6.15 0.15 23.79
N ARG A 177 7.13 0.66 24.53
CA ARG A 177 8.42 1.10 24.01
C ARG A 177 9.55 0.64 24.92
N GLN A 178 10.66 0.24 24.32
CA GLN A 178 11.88 -0.10 25.03
C GLN A 178 13.11 0.38 24.24
N GLY A 179 13.74 1.46 24.71
CA GLY A 179 14.82 2.11 23.98
C GLY A 179 14.36 2.55 22.59
N ARG A 180 15.00 2.02 21.54
CA ARG A 180 14.64 2.31 20.14
C ARG A 180 13.57 1.38 19.57
N LEU A 181 13.05 0.43 20.35
CA LEU A 181 12.03 -0.51 19.90
C LEU A 181 10.64 -0.02 20.27
N THR A 182 9.76 0.03 19.29
CA THR A 182 8.33 0.28 19.46
C THR A 182 7.58 -1.01 19.17
N THR A 183 6.74 -1.45 20.10
CA THR A 183 5.85 -2.59 19.89
C THR A 183 4.44 -2.08 19.66
N ALA A 184 3.82 -2.50 18.57
CA ALA A 184 2.42 -2.23 18.26
C ALA A 184 1.65 -3.54 18.14
N ALA A 185 0.37 -3.51 18.49
CA ALA A 185 -0.55 -4.62 18.30
C ALA A 185 -1.68 -4.18 17.38
N GLY A 186 -2.32 -5.16 16.76
CA GLY A 186 -3.49 -4.91 15.93
C GLY A 186 -4.38 -6.13 15.77
N ARG A 187 -5.57 -5.90 15.21
CA ARG A 187 -6.54 -6.95 14.87
C ARG A 187 -7.28 -6.59 13.60
N ALA A 188 -7.74 -7.61 12.87
CA ALA A 188 -8.62 -7.47 11.72
C ALA A 188 -9.99 -8.06 12.06
N LEU A 189 -11.05 -7.35 11.67
CA LEU A 189 -12.42 -7.73 11.91
C LEU A 189 -13.24 -7.72 10.62
N GLN A 190 -14.15 -8.69 10.50
CA GLN A 190 -15.25 -8.66 9.52
C GLN A 190 -16.56 -8.65 10.30
N GLY A 191 -17.23 -7.48 10.34
CA GLY A 191 -18.23 -7.20 11.37
C GLY A 191 -17.62 -7.26 12.77
N ASP A 192 -18.22 -8.03 13.68
CA ASP A 192 -17.71 -8.23 15.04
C ASP A 192 -16.72 -9.40 15.15
N LEU A 193 -16.50 -10.17 14.07
CA LEU A 193 -15.64 -11.34 14.10
C LEU A 193 -14.18 -10.95 13.91
N VAL A 194 -13.35 -11.20 14.94
CA VAL A 194 -11.89 -11.10 14.82
C VAL A 194 -11.36 -12.25 13.97
N THR A 195 -10.80 -11.93 12.80
CA THR A 195 -10.22 -12.92 11.88
C THR A 195 -8.72 -13.07 12.06
N LEU A 196 -8.01 -11.99 12.40
CA LEU A 196 -6.58 -12.00 12.69
C LEU A 196 -6.22 -11.13 13.89
N GLU A 197 -5.12 -11.47 14.54
CA GLU A 197 -4.41 -10.62 15.49
C GLU A 197 -2.95 -10.50 15.07
N ALA A 198 -2.34 -9.34 15.28
CA ALA A 198 -0.97 -9.07 14.89
C ALA A 198 -0.19 -8.35 16.00
N THR A 199 1.12 -8.58 16.02
CA THR A 199 2.07 -7.78 16.80
C THR A 199 3.26 -7.45 15.90
N GLY A 200 3.67 -6.19 15.90
CA GLY A 200 4.85 -5.73 15.19
C GLY A 200 5.84 -5.08 16.13
N VAL A 201 7.13 -5.30 15.88
CA VAL A 201 8.23 -4.59 16.53
C VAL A 201 8.93 -3.74 15.47
N PHE A 202 9.11 -2.46 15.77
CA PHE A 202 9.67 -1.47 14.86
C PHE A 202 10.89 -0.81 15.50
N VAL A 203 11.87 -0.41 14.68
CA VAL A 203 13.08 0.28 15.16
C VAL A 203 12.97 1.76 14.85
N LYS A 204 12.81 2.62 15.86
CA LYS A 204 12.93 4.07 15.65
C LYS A 204 14.34 4.38 15.15
N LEU A 205 14.42 4.99 13.96
CA LEU A 205 15.67 5.48 13.38
C LEU A 205 15.90 6.92 13.82
N GLU A 206 17.16 7.23 14.09
CA GLU A 206 17.58 8.61 14.30
C GLU A 206 17.59 9.37 12.96
N ARG A 207 17.45 10.70 13.01
CA ARG A 207 17.37 11.56 11.79
C ARG A 207 18.53 11.31 10.81
N GLU A 208 19.74 11.15 11.31
CA GLU A 208 20.92 10.85 10.48
C GLU A 208 20.82 9.48 9.77
N GLN A 209 20.19 8.50 10.40
CA GLN A 209 20.00 7.16 9.82
C GLN A 209 18.92 7.20 8.73
N VAL A 210 17.87 8.00 8.93
CA VAL A 210 16.84 8.26 7.91
C VAL A 210 17.48 8.96 6.70
N ALA A 211 18.29 10.00 6.91
CA ALA A 211 18.98 10.72 5.85
C ALA A 211 19.85 9.79 4.99
N LYS A 212 20.69 8.96 5.63
CA LYS A 212 21.53 7.97 4.92
C LYS A 212 20.72 6.92 4.16
N LEU A 213 19.56 6.52 4.69
CA LEU A 213 18.68 5.57 4.00
C LEU A 213 18.08 6.19 2.73
N MET A 214 17.63 7.45 2.83
CA MET A 214 17.12 8.20 1.67
C MET A 214 18.22 8.42 0.62
N GLU A 215 19.41 8.88 1.02
CA GLU A 215 20.56 9.06 0.12
C GLU A 215 20.92 7.79 -0.67
N ARG A 216 20.86 6.63 -0.02
CA ARG A 216 21.11 5.33 -0.68
C ARG A 216 19.98 4.91 -1.62
N GLY A 217 18.73 5.23 -1.28
CA GLY A 217 17.54 4.90 -2.09
C GLY A 217 17.37 5.77 -3.33
N PHE A 218 17.85 7.02 -3.29
CA PHE A 218 17.82 7.96 -4.42
C PHE A 218 18.98 7.79 -5.42
N GLY A 219 19.84 6.80 -5.20
CA GLY A 219 21.05 6.62 -6.00
C GLY A 219 22.09 7.67 -5.63
N GLY A 220 23.18 7.22 -5.01
CA GLY A 220 24.38 8.03 -4.89
C GLY A 220 24.91 8.38 -6.28
N SER A 221 24.67 9.61 -6.72
CA SER A 221 25.61 10.32 -7.57
C SER A 221 26.59 11.06 -6.65
N ALA A 222 27.45 10.30 -5.99
CA ALA A 222 28.68 10.88 -5.45
C ALA A 222 29.71 10.81 -6.58
N SER A 223 29.80 11.89 -7.36
CA SER A 223 31.05 12.28 -8.02
C SER A 223 31.81 13.23 -7.11
#